data_AF-A0A935EHH2-F1
#
_entry.id   AF-A0A935EHH2-F1
#
_cell.length_a   1.000
_cell.length_b   1.000
_cell.length_c   1.000
_cell.angle_alpha   90.00
_cell.angle_beta   90.00
_cell.angle_gamma   90.00
#
_symmetry.space_group_name_H-M   'P 1'
#
loop_
_entity.id
_entity.type
_entity.pdbx_description
1 polymer ?
#
loop_
_entity_poly.entity_id
_entity_poly.type
_entity_poly.pdbx_seq_one_letter_code
_entity_poly.pdbx_strand_id
1 'polypeptide(L)'
;MIGTKVRFGPKMDEFGYSLKKTPQTKFSASFTDGMIVVHVPAADADSWANSDEVSLAGTFLPDEQTELKILIEKDFVCLNAHNDEDQSDRYPHPKGDSAF
;
A
#
# COMPACT_ATOMS: atom_id res chain seq x y z
N MET A 1 1.03 -10.68 -4.97
CA MET A 1 0.31 -10.16 -3.78
C MET A 1 1.39 -9.75 -2.80
N ILE A 2 1.33 -8.53 -2.28
CA ILE A 2 2.16 -8.06 -1.17
C ILE A 2 1.25 -7.66 -0.02
N GLY A 3 1.64 -7.93 1.22
CA GLY A 3 0.81 -7.64 2.37
C GLY A 3 1.45 -8.11 3.66
N THR A 4 0.96 -7.59 4.77
CA THR A 4 1.45 -7.92 6.11
C THR A 4 0.28 -8.09 7.07
N LYS A 5 0.57 -8.73 8.20
CA LYS A 5 -0.35 -8.93 9.30
C LYS A 5 0.34 -8.54 10.60
N VAL A 6 -0.41 -7.91 11.49
CA VAL A 6 0.05 -7.51 12.81
C VAL A 6 -0.94 -8.04 13.83
N ARG A 7 -0.42 -8.56 14.95
CA ARG A 7 -1.24 -8.94 16.09
C ARG A 7 -1.51 -7.73 16.95
N PHE A 8 -2.78 -7.48 17.25
CA PHE A 8 -3.19 -6.37 18.09
C PHE A 8 -3.72 -6.88 19.44
N GLY A 9 -3.08 -6.44 20.51
CA GLY A 9 -3.51 -6.75 21.88
C GLY A 9 -3.19 -8.18 22.34
N PRO A 10 -3.65 -8.55 23.55
CA PRO A 10 -3.32 -9.84 24.18
C PRO A 10 -4.14 -11.02 23.65
N LYS A 11 -5.17 -10.77 22.83
CA LYS A 11 -5.96 -11.79 22.15
C LYS A 11 -5.31 -12.11 20.80
N MET A 12 -5.67 -13.24 20.20
CA MET A 12 -5.15 -13.67 18.89
C MET A 12 -5.79 -12.89 17.72
N ASP A 13 -6.15 -11.63 17.95
CA ASP A 13 -6.80 -10.78 16.96
C ASP A 13 -5.74 -10.25 15.99
N GLU A 14 -5.89 -10.59 14.71
CA GLU A 14 -4.99 -10.15 13.64
C GLU A 14 -5.66 -9.06 12.81
N PHE A 15 -4.89 -8.02 12.50
CA PHE A 15 -5.22 -7.06 11.46
C PHE A 15 -4.19 -7.17 10.35
N GLY A 16 -4.64 -7.22 9.11
CA GLY A 16 -3.77 -7.29 7.97
C GLY A 16 -4.25 -6.44 6.81
N TYR A 17 -3.33 -6.17 5.91
CA TYR A 17 -3.64 -5.55 4.63
C TYR A 17 -2.84 -6.22 3.52
N SER A 18 -3.38 -6.20 2.31
CA SER A 18 -2.67 -6.66 1.12
C SER A 18 -3.07 -5.87 -0.13
N LEU A 19 -2.10 -5.71 -1.03
CA LEU A 19 -2.29 -5.24 -2.38
C LEU A 19 -2.14 -6.42 -3.34
N LYS A 20 -3.13 -6.56 -4.21
CA LYS A 20 -3.19 -7.60 -5.24
C LYS A 20 -3.33 -6.93 -6.60
N LYS A 21 -2.42 -7.24 -7.52
CA LYS A 21 -2.65 -6.91 -8.93
C LYS A 21 -3.86 -7.69 -9.42
N THR A 22 -4.64 -7.07 -10.29
CA THR A 22 -5.80 -7.70 -10.92
C THR A 22 -5.85 -7.39 -12.41
N PRO A 23 -6.36 -8.31 -13.26
CA PRO A 23 -6.55 -8.03 -14.69
C PRO A 23 -7.72 -7.07 -14.98
N GLN A 24 -8.56 -6.76 -13.98
CA GLN A 24 -9.61 -5.75 -14.17
C GLN A 24 -9.02 -4.34 -14.30
N THR A 25 -9.78 -3.45 -14.93
CA THR A 25 -9.39 -2.06 -15.19
C THR A 25 -9.80 -1.08 -14.09
N LYS A 26 -10.46 -1.56 -13.03
CA LYS A 26 -10.92 -0.74 -11.91
C LYS A 26 -10.40 -1.28 -10.59
N PHE A 27 -10.25 -0.38 -9.63
CA PHE A 27 -9.95 -0.74 -8.25
C PHE A 27 -11.13 -1.48 -7.62
N SER A 28 -10.81 -2.37 -6.68
CA SER A 28 -11.80 -2.87 -5.73
C SER A 28 -11.16 -3.12 -4.38
N ALA A 29 -11.97 -3.11 -3.32
CA ALA A 29 -11.50 -3.39 -1.97
C ALA A 29 -12.46 -4.31 -1.22
N SER A 30 -11.93 -5.13 -0.33
CA SER A 30 -12.73 -5.97 0.57
C SER A 30 -12.12 -5.96 1.97
N PHE A 31 -12.98 -6.08 2.98
CA PHE A 31 -12.55 -6.33 4.36
C PHE A 31 -13.25 -7.59 4.88
N THR A 32 -12.46 -8.62 5.19
CA THR A 32 -12.97 -9.90 5.68
C THR A 32 -11.93 -10.52 6.60
N ASP A 33 -12.36 -11.09 7.72
CA ASP A 33 -11.50 -11.77 8.71
C ASP A 33 -10.28 -10.93 9.14
N GLY A 34 -10.51 -9.64 9.40
CA GLY A 34 -9.46 -8.71 9.84
C GLY A 34 -8.48 -8.29 8.74
N MET A 35 -8.71 -8.66 7.48
CA MET A 35 -7.83 -8.34 6.36
C MET A 35 -8.47 -7.38 5.36
N ILE A 36 -7.81 -6.24 5.12
CA ILE A 36 -8.08 -5.38 3.98
C ILE A 36 -7.38 -5.96 2.75
N VAL A 37 -8.08 -6.11 1.64
CA VAL A 37 -7.49 -6.49 0.36
C VAL A 37 -7.87 -5.45 -0.67
N VAL A 38 -6.87 -4.75 -1.22
CA VAL A 38 -7.06 -3.84 -2.34
C VAL A 38 -6.60 -4.53 -3.62
N HIS A 39 -7.50 -4.63 -4.58
CA HIS A 39 -7.18 -5.07 -5.93
C HIS A 39 -6.91 -3.84 -6.80
N VAL A 40 -5.72 -3.79 -7.36
CA VAL A 40 -5.22 -2.69 -8.18
C VAL A 40 -5.07 -3.19 -9.63
N PRO A 41 -5.57 -2.47 -10.65
CA PRO A 41 -5.33 -2.83 -12.03
C PRO A 41 -3.84 -3.06 -12.29
N ALA A 42 -3.50 -4.17 -12.95
CA ALA A 42 -2.11 -4.57 -13.11
C ALA A 42 -1.28 -3.49 -13.83
N ALA A 43 -1.84 -2.88 -14.88
CA ALA A 43 -1.20 -1.80 -15.62
C ALA A 43 -0.86 -0.59 -14.73
N ASP A 44 -1.79 -0.19 -13.85
CA ASP A 44 -1.60 0.95 -12.95
C ASP A 44 -0.53 0.63 -11.90
N ALA A 45 -0.58 -0.57 -11.31
CA ALA A 45 0.39 -1.04 -10.33
C ALA A 45 1.81 -1.13 -10.92
N ASP A 46 1.93 -1.65 -12.15
CA ASP A 46 3.21 -1.77 -12.85
C ASP A 46 3.78 -0.39 -13.20
N SER A 47 2.95 0.51 -13.73
CA SER A 47 3.36 1.89 -14.04
C SER A 47 3.81 2.64 -12.78
N TRP A 48 3.02 2.58 -11.72
CA TRP A 48 3.33 3.25 -10.45
C TRP A 48 4.60 2.70 -9.79
N ALA A 49 4.74 1.37 -9.68
CA ALA A 49 5.90 0.76 -9.03
C ALA A 49 7.23 1.08 -9.73
N ASN A 50 7.21 1.31 -11.05
CA ASN A 50 8.40 1.58 -11.87
C ASN A 50 8.58 3.07 -12.23
N SER A 51 7.82 3.97 -11.60
CA SER A 51 7.93 5.42 -11.82
C SER A 51 8.38 6.14 -10.55
N ASP A 52 8.63 7.45 -10.66
CA ASP A 52 8.93 8.32 -9.51
C ASP A 52 7.67 8.80 -8.78
N GLU A 53 6.47 8.39 -9.23
CA GLU A 53 5.21 8.75 -8.60
C GLU A 53 5.13 8.16 -7.19
N VAL A 54 4.85 9.00 -6.20
CA VAL A 54 4.77 8.60 -4.78
C VAL A 54 3.49 7.83 -4.51
N SER A 55 2.38 8.31 -5.04
CA SER A 55 1.04 7.84 -4.68
C SER A 55 0.29 7.30 -5.89
N LEU A 56 -0.47 6.24 -5.68
CA LEU A 56 -1.44 5.68 -6.61
C LEU A 56 -2.83 5.81 -6.00
N ALA A 57 -3.72 6.48 -6.72
CA ALA A 57 -5.09 6.73 -6.27
C ALA A 57 -6.11 6.01 -7.15
N GLY A 58 -7.21 5.58 -6.54
CA GLY A 58 -8.34 4.98 -7.22
C GLY A 58 -9.63 5.15 -6.42
N THR A 59 -10.76 4.88 -7.06
CA THR A 59 -12.07 4.84 -6.40
C THR A 59 -12.72 3.48 -6.58
N PHE A 60 -13.50 3.08 -5.58
CA PHE A 60 -14.27 1.86 -5.57
C PHE A 60 -15.68 2.16 -5.06
N LEU A 61 -16.69 1.66 -5.75
CA LEU A 61 -18.10 1.75 -5.36
C LEU A 61 -18.51 0.37 -4.78
N PRO A 62 -18.50 0.17 -3.46
CA PRO A 62 -18.98 -1.09 -2.87
C PRO A 62 -20.49 -1.30 -3.07
N ASP A 63 -21.23 -0.20 -3.25
CA ASP A 63 -22.66 -0.15 -3.52
C ASP A 63 -23.00 1.12 -4.33
N GLU A 64 -24.28 1.29 -4.68
CA GLU A 64 -24.76 2.41 -5.50
C GLU A 64 -24.71 3.79 -4.82
N GLN A 65 -24.43 3.85 -3.51
CA GLN A 65 -24.57 5.07 -2.69
C GLN A 65 -23.25 5.52 -2.07
N THR A 66 -22.25 4.64 -2.03
CA THR A 66 -20.99 4.88 -1.33
C THR A 66 -19.83 4.88 -2.31
N GLU A 67 -18.96 5.88 -2.21
CA GLU A 67 -17.67 5.90 -2.89
C GLU A 67 -16.54 5.79 -1.87
N LEU A 68 -15.74 4.73 -1.99
CA LEU A 68 -14.49 4.57 -1.29
C LEU A 68 -13.36 5.16 -2.13
N LYS A 69 -12.69 6.19 -1.60
CA LYS A 69 -11.44 6.69 -2.15
C LYS A 69 -10.29 5.90 -1.55
N ILE A 70 -9.40 5.41 -2.42
CA ILE A 70 -8.23 4.60 -2.06
C ILE A 70 -6.99 5.39 -2.46
N LEU A 71 -6.09 5.60 -1.51
CA LEU A 71 -4.77 6.17 -1.74
C LEU A 71 -3.71 5.18 -1.24
N ILE A 72 -2.77 4.85 -2.11
CA ILE A 72 -1.67 3.94 -1.84
C ILE A 72 -0.39 4.74 -2.02
N GLU A 73 0.52 4.71 -1.04
CA GLU A 73 1.75 5.50 -1.07
C GLU A 73 2.96 4.58 -0.89
N LYS A 74 4.05 4.89 -1.60
CA LYS A 74 5.33 4.21 -1.40
C LYS A 74 5.86 4.55 -0.02
N ASP A 75 6.36 3.54 0.68
CA ASP A 75 7.15 3.75 1.89
C ASP A 75 8.58 4.13 1.48
N PHE A 76 9.11 5.22 2.04
CA PHE A 76 10.43 5.75 1.69
C PHE A 76 11.41 5.60 2.86
N VAL A 77 12.69 5.44 2.54
CA VAL A 77 13.77 5.44 3.53
C VAL A 77 13.70 6.72 4.38
N CYS A 78 13.71 6.60 5.71
CA CYS A 78 13.71 7.75 6.59
C CYS A 78 15.10 8.39 6.60
N LEU A 79 15.18 9.71 6.39
CA LEU A 79 16.46 10.44 6.43
C LEU A 79 17.14 10.39 7.81
N ASN A 80 16.36 10.22 8.87
CA ASN A 80 16.83 10.15 10.26
C ASN A 80 16.41 8.82 10.91
N ALA A 81 16.66 7.70 10.23
CA ALA A 81 16.36 6.37 10.74
C ALA A 81 17.04 6.12 12.10
N HIS A 82 16.36 5.43 13.00
CA HIS A 82 17.04 4.82 14.14
C HIS A 82 17.94 3.68 13.64
N ASN A 83 19.02 3.41 14.36
CA ASN A 83 20.04 2.44 13.95
C ASN A 83 19.57 0.98 13.92
N ASP A 84 18.41 0.69 14.53
CA ASP A 84 17.80 -0.63 14.63
C ASP A 84 16.60 -0.83 13.68
N GLU A 85 16.26 0.17 12.87
CA GLU A 85 15.16 0.09 11.91
C GLU A 85 15.61 -0.57 10.59
N ASP A 86 15.03 -1.72 10.24
CA ASP A 86 15.18 -2.31 8.91
C ASP A 86 14.34 -1.53 7.89
N GLN A 87 15.00 -1.01 6.87
CA GLN A 87 14.39 -0.24 5.78
C GLN A 87 14.74 -0.81 4.39
N SER A 88 15.20 -2.06 4.34
CA SER A 88 15.71 -2.70 3.12
C SER A 88 14.66 -2.89 2.02
N ASP A 89 13.38 -2.82 2.36
CA ASP A 89 12.24 -2.95 1.44
C ASP A 89 11.56 -1.62 1.08
N ARG A 90 12.13 -0.48 1.50
CA ARG A 90 11.62 0.87 1.22
C ARG A 90 12.18 1.46 -0.07
N TYR A 91 11.45 2.40 -0.65
CA TYR A 91 11.92 3.17 -1.80
C TYR A 91 12.98 4.21 -1.39
N PRO A 92 13.92 4.57 -2.28
CA PRO A 92 14.87 5.65 -2.02
C PRO A 92 14.13 6.97 -1.76
N HIS A 93 14.49 7.66 -0.69
CA HIS A 93 13.85 8.93 -0.36
C HIS A 93 14.16 9.98 -1.44
N PRO A 94 13.16 10.70 -2.01
CA PRO A 94 13.41 11.68 -3.10
C PRO A 94 14.35 12.82 -2.70
N LYS A 95 14.44 13.12 -1.40
CA LYS A 95 15.38 14.11 -0.83
C LYS A 95 16.70 13.52 -0.33
N GLY A 96 16.88 12.20 -0.40
CA GLY A 96 18.09 11.51 0.07
C GLY A 96 19.31 11.78 -0.80
N ASP A 97 19.10 12.04 -2.09
CA ASP A 97 20.15 12.44 -3.05
C ASP A 97 20.45 13.95 -3.02
N SER A 98 19.79 14.72 -2.16
CA SER A 98 20.22 16.10 -1.84
C SER A 98 21.38 16.08 -0.84
N ALA A 99 22.43 15.33 -1.16
CA ALA A 99 23.69 15.37 -0.44
C ALA A 99 24.53 16.53 -0.97
N PHE A 100 24.54 17.63 -0.20
CA PHE A 100 25.53 18.72 -0.16
C PHE A 100 25.91 19.42 -1.47
#